data_AF-A0A2S9FL06-F1
#
_entry.id   AF-A0A2S9FL06-F1
#
_cell.length_a   1.000
_cell.length_b   1.000
_cell.length_c   1.000
_cell.angle_alpha   90.00
_cell.angle_beta   90.00
_cell.angle_gamma   90.00
#
_symmetry.space_group_name_H-M   'P 1'
#
loop_
_entity.id
_entity.type
_entity.pdbx_description
1 polymer ?
#
loop_
_entity_poly.entity_id
_entity_poly.type
_entity_poly.pdbx_seq_one_letter_code
_entity_poly.pdbx_strand_id
1 'polypeptide(L)'
;MLGPMDEYPVHQVPQPIAWPGSSDRNFYDRCYYNAHDRTGDIFVITGLGYYPNLGVKDAFLLVRRRDGGKYGGRGETQTAVHLSDAIDQDRLNQHVGNYRIEVVEPLRKLHIQLDETEGIAADLTWEGLFDVVQEQRHVLRAGNRV
;
A
#
# COMPACT_ATOMS: atom_id res chain seq x y z
N MET A 1 11.16 -8.44 16.14
CA MET A 1 11.16 -9.58 15.21
C MET A 1 9.87 -9.50 14.44
N LEU A 2 9.96 -9.52 13.11
CA LEU A 2 8.79 -9.53 12.25
C LEU A 2 8.17 -10.92 12.25
N GLY A 3 6.85 -10.99 12.21
CA GLY A 3 6.07 -12.22 12.07
C GLY A 3 5.06 -12.11 10.93
N PRO A 4 4.43 -13.23 10.54
CA PRO A 4 3.48 -13.27 9.42
C PRO A 4 2.37 -12.23 9.46
N MET A 5 1.92 -11.85 10.66
CA MET A 5 0.85 -10.87 10.86
C MET A 5 1.26 -9.43 10.52
N ASP A 6 2.56 -9.12 10.48
CA ASP A 6 3.06 -7.77 10.13
C ASP A 6 2.87 -7.43 8.64
N GLU A 7 2.45 -8.40 7.81
CA GLU A 7 2.05 -8.18 6.41
C GLU A 7 0.62 -7.64 6.28
N TYR A 8 -0.17 -7.72 7.36
CA TYR A 8 -1.55 -7.29 7.40
C TYR A 8 -1.70 -5.97 8.16
N PRO A 9 -2.77 -5.19 7.92
CA PRO A 9 -3.05 -3.95 8.63
C PRO A 9 -3.56 -4.20 10.06
N VAL A 10 -2.78 -4.93 10.86
CA VAL A 10 -3.14 -5.42 12.21
C VAL A 10 -2.03 -5.07 13.22
N HIS A 11 -1.69 -3.78 13.35
CA HIS A 11 -0.76 -3.31 14.38
C HIS A 11 -1.54 -2.78 15.58
N GLN A 12 -1.78 -3.66 16.56
CA GLN A 12 -2.77 -3.42 17.62
C GLN A 12 -2.21 -3.63 19.04
N VAL A 13 -2.84 -2.98 20.00
CA VAL A 13 -2.64 -3.22 21.44
C VAL A 13 -3.42 -4.45 21.91
N PRO A 14 -3.30 -4.92 23.17
CA PRO A 14 -4.09 -6.03 23.71
C PRO A 14 -5.58 -5.68 23.93
N GLN A 15 -6.28 -5.29 22.86
CA GLN A 15 -7.70 -4.92 22.81
C GLN A 15 -8.33 -5.53 21.54
N PRO A 16 -9.67 -5.57 21.43
CA PRO A 16 -10.32 -5.96 20.18
C PRO A 16 -9.80 -5.17 18.98
N ILE A 17 -9.70 -5.79 17.80
CA ILE A 17 -9.19 -5.15 16.57
C ILE A 17 -9.95 -3.88 16.21
N ALA A 18 -11.24 -3.81 16.55
CA ALA A 18 -12.09 -2.63 16.38
C ALA A 18 -11.62 -1.39 17.19
N TRP A 19 -10.82 -1.57 18.24
CA TRP A 19 -10.46 -0.52 19.20
C TRP A 19 -8.98 -0.20 19.12
N PRO A 20 -8.56 0.75 18.25
CA PRO A 20 -7.16 1.14 18.14
C PRO A 20 -6.63 1.68 19.47
N GLY A 21 -5.35 1.42 19.76
CA GLY A 21 -4.70 1.90 20.98
C GLY A 21 -4.58 3.42 21.11
N SER A 22 -4.88 4.17 20.04
CA SER A 22 -4.89 5.63 20.01
C SER A 22 -6.26 6.12 19.53
N SER A 23 -6.79 7.17 20.18
CA SER A 23 -7.96 7.91 19.70
C SER A 23 -7.62 8.99 18.66
N ASP A 24 -6.35 9.11 18.26
CA ASP A 24 -5.96 10.02 17.18
C ASP A 24 -6.70 9.63 15.90
N ARG A 25 -7.45 10.59 15.36
CA ARG A 25 -8.18 10.44 14.09
C ARG A 25 -7.28 9.97 12.95
N ASN A 26 -5.98 10.28 13.01
CA ASN A 26 -5.00 9.91 11.99
C ASN A 26 -4.28 8.58 12.26
N PHE A 27 -4.71 7.77 13.25
CA PHE A 27 -4.19 6.42 13.39
C PHE A 27 -4.53 5.59 12.15
N TYR A 28 -3.52 4.94 11.57
CA TYR A 28 -3.67 4.10 10.39
C TYR A 28 -2.72 2.90 10.42
N ASP A 29 -3.12 1.87 9.69
CA ASP A 29 -2.27 0.80 9.21
C ASP A 29 -2.17 0.93 7.69
N ARG A 30 -0.96 0.93 7.13
CA ARG A 30 -0.75 1.14 5.69
C ARG A 30 0.35 0.24 5.13
N CYS A 31 0.15 -0.14 3.88
CA CYS A 31 1.17 -0.76 3.05
C CYS A 31 1.41 0.12 1.81
N TYR A 32 2.63 0.07 1.29
CA TYR A 32 3.08 0.87 0.16
C TYR A 32 4.02 0.03 -0.69
N TYR A 33 3.74 -0.04 -1.99
CA TYR A 33 4.50 -0.80 -2.96
C TYR A 33 4.83 0.08 -4.15
N ASN A 34 6.04 -0.11 -4.67
CA ASN A 34 6.47 0.53 -5.90
C ASN A 34 7.06 -0.49 -6.86
N ALA A 35 6.87 -0.25 -8.15
CA ALA A 35 7.48 -1.03 -9.22
C ALA A 35 7.90 -0.09 -10.36
N HIS A 36 8.92 -0.49 -11.12
CA HIS A 36 9.33 0.23 -12.31
C HIS A 36 9.92 -0.74 -13.33
N ASP A 37 9.83 -0.39 -14.60
CA ASP A 37 10.49 -1.15 -15.65
C ASP A 37 12.00 -0.84 -15.70
N ARG A 38 12.72 -1.58 -16.53
CA ARG A 38 14.17 -1.40 -16.72
C ARG A 38 14.52 -0.23 -17.63
N THR A 39 13.55 0.32 -18.35
CA THR A 39 13.76 1.44 -19.29
C THR A 39 13.60 2.80 -18.60
N GLY A 40 12.84 2.86 -17.50
CA GLY A 40 12.45 4.07 -16.80
C GLY A 40 11.19 4.73 -17.38
N ASP A 41 10.46 4.02 -18.24
CA ASP A 41 9.28 4.55 -18.91
C ASP A 41 8.02 4.34 -18.06
N ILE A 42 7.96 3.23 -17.31
CA ILE A 42 6.86 2.91 -16.40
C ILE A 42 7.32 3.01 -14.95
N PHE A 43 6.54 3.72 -14.13
CA PHE A 43 6.63 3.70 -12.68
C PHE A 43 5.24 3.49 -12.10
N VAL A 44 5.12 2.57 -11.15
CA VAL A 44 3.88 2.26 -10.44
C VAL A 44 4.09 2.47 -8.96
N ILE A 45 3.11 3.11 -8.32
CA ILE A 45 2.98 3.16 -6.88
C ILE A 45 1.58 2.67 -6.54
N THR A 46 1.47 1.79 -5.56
CA THR A 46 0.17 1.29 -5.11
C THR A 46 0.21 0.91 -3.65
N GLY A 47 -0.95 0.78 -3.03
CA GLY A 47 -1.06 0.44 -1.63
C GLY A 47 -2.46 0.70 -1.11
N LEU A 48 -2.66 0.39 0.16
CA LEU A 48 -3.91 0.64 0.87
C LEU A 48 -3.65 1.09 2.30
N GLY A 49 -4.70 1.63 2.91
CA GLY A 49 -4.71 2.04 4.29
C GLY A 49 -6.03 1.74 4.98
N TYR A 50 -5.93 1.30 6.23
CA TYR A 50 -7.05 1.14 7.14
C TYR A 50 -7.01 2.26 8.18
N TYR A 51 -8.12 2.98 8.31
CA TYR A 51 -8.25 4.15 9.18
C TYR A 51 -9.41 3.93 10.16
N PRO A 52 -9.21 3.15 11.25
CA PRO A 52 -10.29 2.71 12.12
C PRO A 52 -11.04 3.84 12.83
N ASN A 53 -10.34 4.90 13.24
CA ASN A 53 -10.99 6.06 13.86
C ASN A 53 -11.74 6.94 12.84
N LEU A 54 -11.47 6.80 11.55
CA LEU A 54 -12.21 7.45 10.48
C LEU A 54 -13.37 6.60 9.96
N GLY A 55 -13.35 5.30 10.21
CA GLY A 55 -14.34 4.38 9.68
C GLY A 55 -14.16 4.07 8.19
N VAL A 56 -12.96 4.29 7.63
CA VAL A 56 -12.70 4.09 6.19
C VAL A 56 -11.47 3.22 5.93
N LYS A 57 -11.46 2.60 4.76
CA LYS A 57 -10.29 2.00 4.14
C LYS A 57 -10.15 2.54 2.73
N ASP A 58 -8.92 2.90 2.34
CA ASP A 58 -8.63 3.50 1.05
C ASP A 58 -7.56 2.68 0.33
N ALA A 59 -7.62 2.65 -0.99
CA ALA A 59 -6.59 2.07 -1.83
C ALA A 59 -6.30 2.99 -3.02
N PHE A 60 -5.12 2.84 -3.59
CA PHE A 60 -4.75 3.60 -4.76
C PHE A 60 -3.82 2.81 -5.67
N LEU A 61 -3.89 3.11 -6.96
CA LEU A 61 -2.89 2.74 -7.94
C LEU A 61 -2.56 3.96 -8.78
N LEU A 62 -1.30 4.35 -8.79
CA LEU A 62 -0.76 5.40 -9.64
C LEU A 62 0.21 4.78 -10.62
N VAL A 63 -0.03 5.00 -11.91
CA VAL A 63 0.89 4.63 -12.99
C VAL A 63 1.36 5.88 -13.72
N ARG A 64 2.67 6.01 -13.84
CA ARG A 64 3.35 7.04 -14.63
C ARG A 64 3.94 6.39 -15.87
N ARG A 65 3.65 6.97 -17.03
CA ARG A 65 4.11 6.51 -18.35
C ARG A 65 4.84 7.64 -19.07
N ARG A 66 6.04 7.35 -19.59
CA ARG A 66 6.81 8.26 -20.45
C ARG A 66 6.67 7.84 -21.91
N ASP A 67 6.40 8.81 -22.79
CA ASP A 67 6.41 8.58 -24.23
C ASP A 67 7.79 8.89 -24.80
N GLY A 68 8.46 7.96 -25.49
CA GLY A 68 9.70 8.21 -26.24
C GLY A 68 10.99 7.62 -25.67
N GLY A 69 10.92 6.82 -24.61
CA GLY A 69 12.03 5.99 -24.12
C GLY A 69 13.02 6.70 -23.18
N LYS A 70 14.04 5.93 -22.78
CA LYS A 70 15.03 6.24 -21.74
C LYS A 70 15.75 7.60 -21.86
N TYR A 71 15.94 8.14 -23.07
CA TYR A 71 16.82 9.29 -23.33
C TYR A 71 16.12 10.59 -23.75
N GLY A 72 14.79 10.65 -23.76
CA GLY A 72 14.06 11.88 -24.08
C GLY A 72 12.72 11.60 -24.69
N GLY A 73 11.67 12.10 -24.05
CA GLY A 73 10.29 11.79 -24.37
C GLY A 73 9.44 12.99 -24.75
N ARG A 74 8.41 12.75 -25.59
CA ARG A 74 7.47 13.78 -26.10
C ARG A 74 6.47 14.26 -25.05
N GLY A 75 6.38 13.56 -23.91
CA GLY A 75 5.51 13.88 -22.79
C GLY A 75 5.55 12.81 -21.71
N GLU A 76 4.89 13.10 -20.59
CA GLU A 76 4.62 12.11 -19.56
C GLU A 76 3.16 12.20 -19.12
N THR A 77 2.57 11.05 -18.80
CA THR A 77 1.20 10.95 -18.31
C THR A 77 1.20 10.20 -16.99
N GLN A 78 0.48 10.74 -16.01
CA GLN A 78 0.19 10.06 -14.75
C GLN A 78 -1.30 9.77 -14.66
N THR A 79 -1.66 8.57 -14.26
CA THR A 79 -3.04 8.16 -14.02
C THR A 79 -3.11 7.59 -12.61
N ALA A 80 -3.99 8.15 -11.80
CA ALA A 80 -4.22 7.71 -10.43
C ALA A 80 -5.66 7.22 -10.32
N VAL A 81 -5.83 5.96 -9.90
CA VAL A 81 -7.10 5.37 -9.52
C VAL A 81 -7.15 5.39 -8.00
N HIS A 82 -8.18 6.02 -7.44
CA HIS A 82 -8.41 6.09 -6.01
C HIS A 82 -9.68 5.31 -5.68
N LEU A 83 -9.60 4.45 -4.68
CA LEU A 83 -10.72 3.64 -4.21
C LEU A 83 -10.89 3.88 -2.71
N SER A 84 -12.14 3.86 -2.25
CA SER A 84 -12.49 4.04 -0.85
C SER A 84 -13.67 3.14 -0.52
N ASP A 85 -13.72 2.66 0.71
CA ASP A 85 -14.81 1.85 1.23
C ASP A 85 -14.95 2.08 2.75
N ALA A 86 -16.11 1.71 3.30
CA ALA A 86 -16.29 1.70 4.73
C ALA A 86 -15.35 0.66 5.36
N ILE A 87 -14.82 0.98 6.55
CA ILE A 87 -14.02 -0.01 7.26
C ILE A 87 -14.92 -1.19 7.69
N ASP A 88 -14.43 -2.39 7.51
CA ASP A 88 -15.03 -3.61 8.02
C ASP A 88 -14.21 -4.17 9.19
N GLN A 89 -14.63 -5.33 9.70
CA GLN A 89 -13.92 -6.04 10.76
C GLN A 89 -13.07 -7.21 10.22
N ASP A 90 -12.75 -7.20 8.92
CA ASP A 90 -12.05 -8.27 8.22
C ASP A 90 -10.69 -7.79 7.67
N ARG A 91 -9.79 -7.40 8.59
CA ARG A 91 -8.48 -6.84 8.24
C ARG A 91 -7.52 -7.85 7.59
N LEU A 92 -7.84 -9.14 7.62
CA LEU A 92 -7.07 -10.18 6.92
C LEU A 92 -7.43 -10.24 5.44
N ASN A 93 -8.62 -9.79 5.07
CA ASN A 93 -9.07 -9.63 3.71
C ASN A 93 -8.81 -8.19 3.23
N GLN A 94 -7.59 -7.97 2.74
CA GLN A 94 -7.15 -6.64 2.30
C GLN A 94 -7.81 -6.26 0.97
N HIS A 95 -9.05 -5.78 1.03
CA HIS A 95 -9.90 -5.52 -0.13
C HIS A 95 -10.58 -4.15 -0.03
N VAL A 96 -10.44 -3.30 -1.05
CA VAL A 96 -11.05 -1.97 -1.13
C VAL A 96 -11.63 -1.77 -2.53
N GLY A 97 -12.96 -1.82 -2.67
CA GLY A 97 -13.62 -1.73 -3.97
C GLY A 97 -13.08 -2.77 -4.95
N ASN A 98 -12.47 -2.33 -6.05
CA ASN A 98 -11.91 -3.21 -7.09
C ASN A 98 -10.44 -3.59 -6.85
N TYR A 99 -9.85 -3.19 -5.71
CA TYR A 99 -8.45 -3.40 -5.39
C TYR A 99 -8.28 -4.41 -4.26
N ARG A 100 -7.34 -5.34 -4.38
CA ARG A 100 -7.01 -6.30 -3.33
C ARG A 100 -5.53 -6.64 -3.24
N ILE A 101 -5.11 -7.01 -2.03
CA ILE A 101 -3.78 -7.56 -1.73
C ILE A 101 -3.97 -8.94 -1.10
N GLU A 102 -3.40 -9.94 -1.72
CA GLU A 102 -3.39 -11.31 -1.23
C GLU A 102 -1.99 -11.66 -0.73
N VAL A 103 -1.90 -12.04 0.55
CA VAL A 103 -0.66 -12.54 1.13
C VAL A 103 -0.51 -14.02 0.74
N VAL A 104 0.30 -14.30 -0.27
CA VAL A 104 0.53 -15.65 -0.79
C VAL A 104 1.47 -16.42 0.15
N GLU A 105 2.57 -15.78 0.54
CA GLU A 105 3.53 -16.28 1.53
C GLU A 105 3.97 -15.09 2.40
N PRO A 106 3.59 -15.04 3.69
CA PRO A 106 3.86 -13.88 4.53
C PRO A 106 5.33 -13.48 4.53
N LEU A 107 5.61 -12.18 4.38
CA LEU A 107 6.98 -11.63 4.35
C LEU A 107 7.84 -12.13 3.18
N ARG A 108 7.24 -12.76 2.16
CA ARG A 108 7.97 -13.32 1.00
C ARG A 108 7.28 -13.07 -0.32
N LYS A 109 5.97 -13.28 -0.41
CA LYS A 109 5.22 -13.21 -1.65
C LYS A 109 3.82 -12.63 -1.46
N LEU A 110 3.50 -11.66 -2.30
CA LEU A 110 2.21 -10.98 -2.33
C LEU A 110 1.68 -10.93 -3.76
N HIS A 111 0.36 -10.93 -3.89
CA HIS A 111 -0.33 -10.67 -5.14
C HIS A 111 -1.21 -9.44 -4.97
N ILE A 112 -1.16 -8.51 -5.92
CA ILE A 112 -1.98 -7.30 -5.95
C ILE A 112 -2.76 -7.29 -7.23
N GLN A 113 -4.06 -7.06 -7.10
CA GLN A 113 -4.96 -6.96 -8.23
C GLN A 113 -5.82 -5.70 -8.15
N LEU A 114 -5.99 -5.06 -9.30
CA LEU A 114 -6.99 -4.03 -9.56
C LEU A 114 -7.85 -4.52 -10.71
N ASP A 115 -9.10 -4.84 -10.44
CA ASP A 115 -10.08 -5.11 -11.50
C ASP A 115 -10.33 -3.83 -12.30
N GLU A 116 -10.69 -3.97 -13.58
CA GLU A 116 -10.77 -2.83 -14.50
C GLU A 116 -11.65 -1.70 -13.95
N THR A 117 -11.01 -0.54 -13.74
CA THR A 117 -11.62 0.64 -13.13
C THR A 117 -11.05 1.86 -13.83
N GLU A 118 -11.90 2.74 -14.35
CA GLU A 118 -11.47 3.97 -15.06
C GLU A 118 -10.43 3.69 -16.18
N GLY A 119 -10.56 2.55 -16.86
CA GLY A 119 -9.67 2.12 -17.95
C GLY A 119 -8.29 1.63 -17.49
N ILE A 120 -8.11 1.33 -16.20
CA ILE A 120 -6.88 0.76 -15.64
C ILE A 120 -7.21 -0.55 -14.94
N ALA A 121 -6.39 -1.57 -15.19
CA ALA A 121 -6.37 -2.84 -14.46
C ALA A 121 -4.93 -3.20 -14.12
N ALA A 122 -4.74 -4.02 -13.09
CA ALA A 122 -3.41 -4.50 -12.70
C ALA A 122 -3.49 -5.92 -12.13
N ASP A 123 -2.47 -6.72 -12.44
CA ASP A 123 -2.23 -8.05 -11.88
C ASP A 123 -0.71 -8.16 -11.68
N LEU A 124 -0.29 -8.06 -10.42
CA LEU A 124 1.11 -7.85 -10.05
C LEU A 124 1.49 -8.79 -8.90
N THR A 125 2.64 -9.45 -9.02
CA THR A 125 3.20 -10.28 -7.95
C THR A 125 4.49 -9.67 -7.43
N TRP A 126 4.58 -9.47 -6.11
CA TRP A 126 5.84 -9.15 -5.44
C TRP A 126 6.43 -10.43 -4.89
N GLU A 127 7.69 -10.70 -5.24
CA GLU A 127 8.47 -11.80 -4.69
C GLU A 127 9.76 -11.26 -4.10
N GLY A 128 9.96 -11.48 -2.80
CA GLY A 128 11.13 -11.05 -2.07
C GLY A 128 12.38 -11.78 -2.58
N LEU A 129 13.39 -11.01 -2.98
CA LEU A 129 14.70 -11.56 -3.35
C LEU A 129 15.52 -12.00 -2.12
N PHE A 130 15.18 -11.46 -0.96
CA PHE A 130 15.85 -11.66 0.32
C PHE A 130 14.84 -11.49 1.46
N ASP A 131 15.27 -11.80 2.67
CA ASP A 131 14.43 -11.71 3.86
C ASP A 131 14.04 -10.25 4.16
N VAL A 132 12.85 -10.06 4.73
CA VAL A 132 12.36 -8.75 5.13
C VAL A 132 13.29 -8.10 6.16
N VAL A 133 13.42 -6.78 6.04
CA VAL A 133 14.20 -5.96 6.97
C VAL A 133 13.24 -5.14 7.82
N GLN A 134 13.35 -5.27 9.14
CA GLN A 134 12.68 -4.37 10.06
C GLN A 134 13.41 -3.02 10.03
N GLU A 135 12.83 -2.02 9.36
CA GLU A 135 13.41 -0.68 9.30
C GLU A 135 13.56 -0.08 10.71
N GLN A 136 14.63 0.68 10.93
CA GLN A 136 14.76 1.46 12.16
C GLN A 136 13.69 2.54 12.21
N ARG A 137 13.15 2.80 13.41
CA ARG A 137 12.17 3.87 13.58
C ARG A 137 12.76 5.21 13.11
N HIS A 138 12.10 5.83 12.14
CA HIS A 138 12.42 7.19 11.73
C HIS A 138 12.21 8.16 12.91
N VAL A 139 13.25 8.90 13.26
CA VAL A 139 13.16 10.01 14.22
C VAL A 139 12.85 11.28 13.45
N LEU A 140 11.56 11.62 13.38
CA LEU A 140 11.10 12.87 12.79
C LEU A 140 11.24 14.00 13.82
N ARG A 141 11.98 15.05 13.47
CA ARG A 141 12.09 16.27 14.30
C ARG A 141 11.22 17.37 13.70
N ALA A 142 10.40 18.02 14.52
CA ALA A 142 9.62 19.18 14.12
C ALA A 142 10.15 20.42 14.85
N GLY A 143 10.77 21.34 14.09
CA GLY A 143 11.45 22.50 14.66
C GLY A 143 12.69 22.13 15.50
N ASN A 144 13.02 22.97 16.47
CA ASN A 144 14.29 22.89 17.22
C ASN A 144 14.23 21.94 18.41
N ARG A 145 13.19 21.11 18.52
CA ARG A 145 12.93 20.28 19.70
C ARG A 145 13.10 18.81 19.34
N VAL A 146 13.79 18.10 20.24
CA VAL A 146 14.01 16.65 20.23
C VAL A 146 12.84 15.98 20.90
#